data_AF-A0A949P499-F1
#
_entry.id   AF-A0A949P499-F1
#
_cell.length_a   1.000
_cell.length_b   1.000
_cell.length_c   1.000
_cell.angle_alpha   90.00
_cell.angle_beta   90.00
_cell.angle_gamma   90.00
#
_symmetry.space_group_name_H-M   'P 1'
#
loop_
_entity.id
_entity.type
_entity.pdbx_description
1 polymer ?
#
loop_
_entity_poly.entity_id
_entity_poly.type
_entity_poly.pdbx_seq_one_letter_code
_entity_poly.pdbx_strand_id
1 'polypeptide(L)'
;MNKAFNRFRPEAALADPLGIKEQKITSFVKIEPFHDLDIELTTLTCFSLGADWPVDSHLTLGGAYIRGFSRQRNTDIEGPSLALKVRL
;
A
#
# COMPACT_ATOMS: atom_id res chain seq x y z
N MET A 1 -27.42 2.82 -11.39
CA MET A 1 -26.86 1.46 -11.29
C MET A 1 -25.39 1.56 -10.90
N ASN A 2 -25.03 1.18 -9.66
CA ASN A 2 -23.63 1.08 -9.25
C ASN A 2 -23.04 -0.18 -9.88
N LYS A 3 -22.32 -0.04 -11.01
CA LYS A 3 -21.47 -1.11 -11.51
C LYS A 3 -20.33 -1.27 -10.49
N ALA A 4 -20.32 -2.39 -9.77
CA ALA A 4 -19.15 -2.78 -8.99
C ALA A 4 -17.99 -2.95 -9.99
N PHE A 5 -17.06 -2.00 -10.02
CA PHE A 5 -15.87 -2.11 -10.87
C PHE A 5 -15.11 -3.36 -10.43
N ASN A 6 -15.02 -4.34 -11.33
CA ASN A 6 -14.30 -5.59 -11.10
C ASN A 6 -12.80 -5.28 -11.14
N ARG A 7 -12.21 -4.98 -9.97
CA ARG A 7 -10.82 -4.53 -9.86
C ARG A 7 -9.96 -5.61 -9.23
N PHE A 8 -8.89 -5.99 -9.92
CA PHE A 8 -7.86 -6.87 -9.40
C PHE A 8 -6.64 -6.05 -8.94
N ARG A 9 -6.16 -6.33 -7.74
CA ARG A 9 -5.03 -5.61 -7.11
C ARG A 9 -4.04 -6.62 -6.55
N PRO A 10 -3.18 -7.22 -7.38
CA PRO A 10 -2.12 -8.06 -6.88
C PRO A 10 -1.11 -7.18 -6.14
N GLU A 11 -0.42 -7.80 -5.19
CA GLU A 11 0.59 -7.15 -4.37
C GLU A 11 1.88 -7.96 -4.45
N ALA A 12 2.99 -7.28 -4.72
CA ALA A 12 4.33 -7.82 -4.50
C ALA A 12 5.03 -6.96 -3.45
N ALA A 13 5.39 -7.56 -2.33
CA ALA A 13 6.02 -6.87 -1.22
C ALA A 13 7.26 -7.64 -0.72
N LEU A 14 8.29 -6.88 -0.38
CA LEU A 14 9.42 -7.35 0.43
C LEU A 14 9.32 -6.66 1.78
N ALA A 15 9.37 -7.43 2.85
CA ALA A 15 9.27 -6.93 4.21
C ALA A 15 10.38 -7.50 5.08
N ASP A 16 10.95 -6.66 5.94
CA ASP A 16 12.02 -7.03 6.85
C ASP A 16 11.73 -6.51 8.27
N PRO A 17 11.59 -7.41 9.28
CA PRO A 17 11.37 -7.02 10.66
C PRO A 17 12.68 -6.56 11.32
N LEU A 18 12.69 -5.32 11.78
CA LEU A 18 13.81 -4.70 12.48
C LEU A 18 13.49 -4.56 13.97
N GLY A 19 14.35 -5.09 14.82
CA GLY A 19 14.31 -4.86 16.26
C GLY A 19 14.97 -3.52 16.60
N ILE A 20 14.21 -2.55 17.10
CA ILE A 20 14.74 -1.29 17.62
C ILE A 20 14.40 -1.21 19.10
N LYS A 21 15.40 -1.42 19.96
CA LYS A 21 15.20 -1.62 21.41
C LYS A 21 14.21 -2.79 21.65
N GLU A 22 13.16 -2.56 22.44
CA GLU A 22 12.10 -3.53 22.73
C GLU A 22 10.97 -3.51 21.68
N GLN A 23 11.07 -2.65 20.67
CA GLN A 23 10.06 -2.52 19.62
C GLN A 23 10.44 -3.33 18.40
N LYS A 24 9.43 -3.88 17.73
CA LYS A 24 9.56 -4.50 16.41
C LYS A 24 8.92 -3.58 15.40
N ILE A 25 9.68 -3.15 14.40
CA ILE A 25 9.20 -2.32 13.30
C ILE A 25 9.46 -3.08 12.01
N THR A 26 8.45 -3.26 11.18
CA THR A 26 8.58 -4.01 9.92
C THR A 26 8.70 -3.03 8.78
N SER A 27 9.90 -2.89 8.23
CA SER A 27 10.11 -2.11 7.01
C SER A 27 9.59 -2.87 5.80
N PHE A 28 9.09 -2.16 4.78
CA PHE A 28 8.59 -2.78 3.57
C PHE A 28 8.84 -1.93 2.32
N VAL A 29 8.99 -2.62 1.20
CA VAL A 29 8.87 -2.07 -0.15
C VAL A 29 7.77 -2.85 -0.87
N LYS A 30 6.88 -2.14 -1.54
CA LYS A 30 5.68 -2.72 -2.15
C LYS A 30 5.40 -2.15 -3.54
N ILE A 31 4.93 -3.00 -4.43
CA ILE A 31 4.39 -2.67 -5.75
C ILE A 31 2.96 -3.21 -5.87
N GLU A 32 2.03 -2.34 -6.25
CA GLU A 32 0.61 -2.67 -6.39
C GLU A 32 0.06 -2.11 -7.73
N PRO A 33 -0.08 -2.93 -8.78
CA PRO A 33 -0.85 -2.55 -9.95
C PRO A 33 -2.35 -2.70 -9.70
N PHE A 34 -3.14 -1.76 -10.21
CA PHE A 34 -4.60 -1.74 -10.12
C PHE A 34 -5.14 -2.06 -11.50
N HIS A 35 -5.57 -3.30 -11.69
CA HIS A 35 -6.15 -3.76 -12.94
C HIS A 35 -7.67 -3.56 -12.92
N ASP A 36 -8.18 -2.92 -13.96
CA ASP A 36 -9.59 -2.91 -14.27
C ASP A 36 -9.88 -4.06 -15.23
N LEU A 37 -10.63 -5.05 -14.75
CA LEU A 37 -10.91 -6.27 -15.50
C LEU A 37 -11.92 -6.04 -16.62
N ASP A 38 -12.73 -4.97 -16.55
CA ASP A 38 -13.72 -4.67 -17.59
C ASP A 38 -13.06 -4.17 -18.89
N ILE A 39 -11.90 -3.51 -18.76
CA ILE A 39 -11.12 -2.95 -19.88
C ILE A 39 -9.77 -3.65 -20.06
N GLU A 40 -9.50 -4.72 -19.29
CA GLU A 40 -8.27 -5.51 -19.30
C GLU A 40 -6.97 -4.68 -19.21
N LEU A 41 -6.99 -3.58 -18.45
CA LEU A 41 -5.88 -2.63 -18.39
C LEU A 41 -5.46 -2.30 -16.96
N THR A 42 -4.14 -2.12 -16.78
CA THR A 42 -3.60 -1.52 -15.56
C THR A 42 -3.89 -0.03 -15.56
N THR A 43 -4.67 0.42 -14.60
CA THR A 43 -5.13 1.82 -14.47
C THR A 43 -4.20 2.68 -13.62
N LEU A 44 -3.56 2.07 -12.62
CA LEU A 44 -2.64 2.69 -11.68
C LEU A 44 -1.57 1.67 -11.26
N THR A 45 -0.35 2.10 -11.02
CA THR A 45 0.67 1.28 -10.33
C THR A 45 1.24 2.09 -9.20
N CYS A 46 1.11 1.59 -7.97
CA CYS A 46 1.65 2.22 -6.78
C CYS A 46 2.96 1.54 -6.37
N PHE A 47 3.94 2.35 -6.03
CA PHE A 47 5.18 1.97 -5.37
C PHE A 47 5.15 2.58 -3.98
N SER A 48 5.39 1.76 -2.96
CA SER A 48 5.39 2.20 -1.57
C SER A 48 6.67 1.76 -0.88
N LEU A 49 7.29 2.67 -0.13
CA LEU A 49 8.36 2.38 0.81
C LEU A 49 7.92 2.87 2.17
N GLY A 50 7.93 2.01 3.17
CA GLY A 50 7.40 2.36 4.49
C GLY A 50 7.79 1.41 5.60
N ALA A 51 7.12 1.59 6.74
CA ALA A 51 7.24 0.71 7.87
C ALA A 51 5.92 0.61 8.64
N ASP A 52 5.66 -0.57 9.19
CA ASP A 52 4.58 -0.84 10.13
C ASP A 52 5.17 -1.05 11.54
N TRP A 53 4.62 -0.33 12.51
CA TRP A 53 4.97 -0.41 13.92
C TRP A 53 3.77 -0.91 14.73
N PRO A 54 3.77 -2.18 15.19
CA PRO A 54 2.84 -2.66 16.21
C PRO A 54 3.10 -1.93 17.53
N VAL A 55 2.20 -1.02 17.88
CA VAL A 55 2.26 -0.26 19.14
C VAL A 55 1.84 -1.14 20.30
N ASP A 56 0.81 -1.97 20.09
CA ASP A 56 0.34 -2.99 21.02
C ASP A 56 -0.32 -4.16 20.25
N SER A 57 -1.00 -5.08 20.94
CA SER A 57 -1.65 -6.25 20.34
C SER A 57 -2.84 -5.94 19.44
N HIS A 58 -3.40 -4.73 19.51
CA HIS A 58 -4.59 -4.29 18.78
C HIS A 58 -4.29 -3.13 17.81
N LEU A 59 -3.18 -2.42 18.00
CA LEU A 59 -2.86 -1.20 17.27
C LEU A 59 -1.56 -1.32 16.47
N THR A 60 -1.62 -0.99 15.18
CA THR A 60 -0.43 -0.84 14.34
C THR A 60 -0.45 0.52 13.64
N LEU A 61 0.64 1.27 13.76
CA LEU A 61 0.90 2.51 13.03
C LEU A 61 1.71 2.21 11.77
N GLY A 62 1.22 2.62 10.62
CA GLY A 62 1.93 2.53 9.36
C GLY A 62 2.34 3.91 8.86
N GLY A 63 3.58 4.04 8.41
CA GLY A 63 4.05 5.23 7.69
C GLY A 63 4.70 4.82 6.37
N ALA A 64 4.35 5.46 5.27
CA ALA A 64 4.91 5.16 3.96
C ALA A 64 5.06 6.40 3.09
N TYR A 65 5.99 6.37 2.16
CA TYR A 65 5.99 7.24 1.00
C TYR A 65 5.44 6.44 -0.19
N ILE A 66 4.47 7.00 -0.90
CA ILE A 66 3.79 6.36 -2.02
C ILE A 66 4.05 7.17 -3.27
N ARG A 67 4.35 6.49 -4.38
CA ARG A 67 4.35 7.06 -5.72
C ARG A 67 3.45 6.23 -6.63
N GLY A 68 2.57 6.86 -7.39
CA GLY A 68 1.53 6.21 -8.18
C GLY A 68 1.51 6.73 -9.61
N PHE A 69 1.64 5.83 -10.57
CA PHE A 69 1.57 6.16 -11.99
C PHE A 69 0.21 5.76 -12.57
N SER A 70 -0.64 6.73 -12.90
CA SER A 70 -1.93 6.48 -13.54
C SER A 70 -1.80 6.51 -15.06
N ARG A 71 -2.10 5.38 -15.71
CA ARG A 71 -2.12 5.28 -17.17
C ARG A 71 -3.37 5.90 -17.79
N GLN A 72 -4.50 5.86 -17.09
CA GLN A 72 -5.77 6.43 -17.60
C GLN A 72 -5.77 7.96 -17.63
N ARG A 73 -5.14 8.60 -16.64
CA ARG A 73 -5.11 10.06 -16.54
C ARG A 73 -3.78 10.67 -17.00
N ASN A 74 -2.79 9.84 -17.31
CA ASN A 74 -1.41 10.26 -17.58
C ASN A 74 -0.87 11.17 -16.47
N THR A 75 -1.11 10.78 -15.21
CA THR A 75 -0.73 11.54 -14.01
C THR A 75 0.18 10.72 -13.11
N ASP A 76 1.15 11.40 -12.49
CA ASP A 76 1.96 10.91 -11.40
C ASP A 76 1.43 11.51 -10.09
N ILE A 77 1.31 10.70 -9.04
CA ILE A 77 0.95 11.14 -7.69
C ILE A 77 2.03 10.67 -6.72
N GLU A 78 2.49 11.53 -5.83
CA GLU A 78 3.44 11.11 -4.80
C GLU A 78 3.20 11.84 -3.47
N GLY A 79 3.57 11.19 -2.37
CA GLY A 79 3.52 11.82 -1.07
C GLY A 79 3.58 10.86 0.12
N PRO A 80 3.68 11.43 1.32
CA PRO A 80 3.61 10.66 2.55
C PRO A 80 2.18 10.13 2.80
N SER A 81 2.11 8.97 3.44
CA SER A 81 0.89 8.31 3.86
C SER A 81 1.05 7.81 5.29
N LEU A 82 0.00 7.99 6.09
CA LEU A 82 -0.11 7.49 7.45
C LEU A 82 -1.34 6.59 7.53
N ALA A 83 -1.17 5.44 8.16
CA ALA A 83 -2.23 4.46 8.35
C ALA A 83 -2.34 4.08 9.82
N LEU A 84 -3.57 3.97 10.30
CA LEU A 84 -3.89 3.41 11.60
C LEU A 84 -4.66 2.10 11.37
N LYS A 85 -4.09 0.97 11.79
CA LYS A 85 -4.72 -0.34 11.70
C LYS A 85 -5.15 -0.76 13.10
N VAL A 86 -6.46 -0.95 13.28
CA VAL A 86 -7.07 -1.40 14.55
C VAL A 86 -7.62 -2.80 14.34
N ARG A 87 -7.16 -3.76 15.14
CA ARG A 87 -7.70 -5.11 15.20
C ARG A 87 -8.80 -5.15 16.27
N LEU A 88 -10.03 -5.45 15.83
CA LEU A 88 -11.21 -5.66 16.69
C LEU A 88 -11.23 -7.06 17.29
#